data_AF-A0AAV0GPT2-F1
#
_entry.id   AF-A0AAV0GPT2-F1
#
_cell.length_a   1.000
_cell.length_b   1.000
_cell.length_c   1.000
_cell.angle_alpha   90.00
_cell.angle_beta   90.00
_cell.angle_gamma   90.00
#
_symmetry.space_group_name_H-M   'P 1'
#
loop_
_entity.id
_entity.type
_entity.pdbx_description
1 polymer ?
#
loop_
_entity_poly.entity_id
_entity_poly.type
_entity_poly.pdbx_seq_one_letter_code
_entity_poly.pdbx_strand_id
1 'polypeptide(L)'
;MALCRRFVQSGAHLVKLRLHDASSRCSSLAGKLEHNSRHMSDLARPNGANRAFLVDTLALVRRLESQDVPSKQAEAITHAIIAVLNVSLESLSHSCVSKEEMQKSVMIQESNLSKFKAEVNSAQVAREMIQESNLSKFQNEIQSDLSKFQTDIKGSQVPPFEFILNVALDTSWLLIVRFLNRE
;
A
#
# COMPACT_ATOMS: atom_id res chain seq x y z
N MET A 1 13.96 -1.18 -33.29
CA MET A 1 14.43 -2.53 -32.87
C MET A 1 15.45 -2.34 -31.75
N ALA A 2 15.23 -3.04 -30.64
CA ALA A 2 16.15 -3.27 -29.52
C ALA A 2 16.48 -2.09 -28.58
N LEU A 3 15.89 -2.12 -27.38
CA LEU A 3 16.59 -2.04 -26.09
C LEU A 3 15.61 -2.42 -24.96
N CYS A 4 15.35 -3.73 -24.83
CA CYS A 4 14.75 -4.31 -23.64
C CYS A 4 15.64 -5.48 -23.22
N ARG A 5 16.52 -5.26 -22.25
CA ARG A 5 17.19 -6.34 -21.53
C ARG A 5 17.39 -5.96 -20.07
N ARG A 6 16.95 -6.89 -19.23
CA ARG A 6 17.22 -7.10 -17.79
C ARG A 6 16.22 -6.47 -16.83
N PHE A 7 15.18 -7.26 -16.49
CA PHE A 7 14.90 -7.61 -15.09
C PHE A 7 14.08 -8.91 -15.04
N VAL A 8 14.74 -10.03 -15.34
CA VAL A 8 14.29 -11.36 -14.91
C VAL A 8 15.52 -12.04 -14.32
N GLN A 9 15.63 -11.97 -13.00
CA GLN A 9 16.24 -13.02 -12.19
C GLN A 9 16.03 -12.68 -10.71
N SER A 10 15.18 -13.48 -10.07
CA SER A 10 15.26 -13.91 -8.66
C SER A 10 13.89 -13.96 -8.00
N GLY A 11 13.04 -14.88 -8.50
CA GLY A 11 12.06 -15.55 -7.67
C GLY A 11 12.67 -16.85 -7.15
N ALA A 12 12.38 -17.18 -5.89
CA ALA A 12 12.73 -18.40 -5.14
C ALA A 12 14.04 -18.38 -4.31
N HIS A 13 14.07 -17.59 -3.24
CA HIS A 13 14.44 -18.07 -1.89
C HIS A 13 14.32 -16.92 -0.87
N LEU A 14 13.23 -16.83 -0.11
CA LEU A 14 13.27 -16.22 1.23
C LEU A 14 12.02 -16.56 2.06
N VAL A 15 11.71 -17.86 2.19
CA VAL A 15 10.96 -18.32 3.35
C VAL A 15 12.00 -18.67 4.41
N LYS A 16 11.83 -18.09 5.60
CA LYS A 16 12.49 -18.41 6.89
C LYS A 16 13.67 -17.50 7.26
N LEU A 17 13.36 -16.34 7.83
CA LEU A 17 14.10 -15.81 8.98
C LEU A 17 13.10 -15.50 10.10
N ARG A 18 13.18 -16.31 11.16
CA ARG A 18 12.58 -16.07 12.47
C ARG A 18 13.28 -14.87 13.11
N LEU A 19 12.49 -14.13 13.88
CA LEU A 19 12.87 -13.07 14.81
C LEU A 19 14.13 -13.39 15.63
N HIS A 20 15.08 -12.46 15.64
CA HIS A 20 15.65 -11.93 16.88
C HIS A 20 16.09 -10.47 16.70
N ASP A 21 15.46 -9.62 17.50
CA ASP A 21 15.90 -8.36 18.08
C ASP A 21 16.87 -7.45 17.29
N ALA A 22 16.30 -6.44 16.62
CA ALA A 22 16.96 -5.15 16.40
C ALA A 22 15.93 -4.06 16.06
N SER A 23 15.83 -3.07 16.96
CA SER A 23 15.51 -1.67 16.67
C SER A 23 14.07 -1.28 16.33
N SER A 24 13.40 -0.84 17.41
CA SER A 24 12.75 0.47 17.53
C SER A 24 11.57 0.83 16.61
N ARG A 25 10.36 0.57 17.15
CA ARG A 25 9.20 1.48 17.28
C ARG A 25 8.87 2.39 16.07
N CYS A 26 7.75 2.10 15.43
CA CYS A 26 6.86 3.15 14.90
C CYS A 26 5.40 2.83 15.25
N SER A 27 5.11 2.88 16.54
CA SER A 27 3.76 3.05 17.08
C SER A 27 3.62 4.48 17.62
N SER A 28 2.53 5.13 17.21
CA SER A 28 2.02 6.43 17.67
C SER A 28 3.00 7.62 17.63
N LEU A 29 2.84 8.50 16.64
CA LEU A 29 3.17 9.93 16.79
C LEU A 29 1.90 10.78 17.00
N ALA A 30 0.97 10.23 17.80
CA ALA A 30 -0.13 10.98 18.42
C ALA A 30 0.26 11.54 19.81
N GLY A 31 1.55 11.58 20.13
CA GLY A 31 2.05 12.16 21.36
C GLY A 31 3.55 12.35 21.30
N LYS A 32 4.01 13.53 21.74
CA LYS A 32 5.42 13.82 22.08
C LYS A 32 6.35 14.14 20.91
N LEU A 33 5.91 15.03 20.03
CA LEU A 33 6.83 15.97 19.41
C LEU A 33 6.63 17.32 20.10
N GLU A 34 7.19 17.46 21.32
CA GLU A 34 7.58 18.77 21.83
C GLU A 34 8.75 19.26 20.96
N HIS A 35 8.50 19.55 19.68
CA HIS A 35 9.24 20.64 19.10
C HIS A 35 8.64 21.88 19.74
N ASN A 36 9.47 22.49 20.57
CA ASN A 36 9.39 23.88 20.97
C ASN A 36 9.56 24.80 19.74
N SER A 37 8.93 24.48 18.60
CA SER A 37 8.57 25.48 17.60
C SER A 37 7.53 26.32 18.30
N ARG A 38 7.98 27.39 18.97
CA ARG A 38 7.11 28.46 19.41
C ARG A 38 6.20 28.75 18.22
N HIS A 39 4.94 28.37 18.32
CA HIS A 39 3.94 28.61 17.30
C HIS A 39 3.95 30.13 17.13
N MET A 40 4.58 30.65 16.05
CA MET A 40 4.39 32.06 15.70
C MET A 40 2.90 32.32 15.44
N SER A 41 2.12 31.27 15.17
CA SER A 41 0.66 31.26 15.13
C SER A 41 -0.02 31.56 16.48
N ASP A 42 0.63 31.35 17.64
CA ASP A 42 0.04 31.70 18.95
C ASP A 42 0.22 33.19 19.30
N LEU A 43 1.13 33.89 18.61
CA LEU A 43 1.16 35.36 18.58
C LEU A 43 0.11 35.95 17.61
N ALA A 44 -0.62 35.09 16.92
CA ALA A 44 -1.55 35.41 15.85
C ALA A 44 -2.91 34.73 16.09
N ARG A 45 -3.53 34.89 17.27
CA ARG A 45 -5.01 34.86 17.33
C ARG A 45 -5.53 36.15 16.69
N PRO A 46 -6.06 36.13 15.46
CA PRO A 46 -6.53 37.32 14.80
C PRO A 46 -8.06 37.30 14.90
N ASN A 47 -8.62 38.04 15.84
CA ASN A 47 -9.99 38.50 15.63
C ASN A 47 -9.95 39.55 14.50
N GLY A 48 -9.92 39.09 13.25
CA GLY A 48 -10.22 39.87 12.04
C GLY A 48 -9.29 41.00 11.62
N ALA A 49 -8.29 41.38 12.42
CA ALA A 49 -7.38 42.48 12.07
C ALA A 49 -6.02 41.95 11.62
N ASN A 50 -5.70 42.16 10.34
CA ASN A 50 -4.35 42.09 9.79
C ASN A 50 -3.40 42.83 10.76
N ARG A 51 -2.59 42.08 11.51
CA ARG A 51 -1.77 42.66 12.57
C ARG A 51 -0.57 43.32 11.90
N ALA A 52 -0.74 44.57 11.48
CA ALA A 52 0.37 45.46 11.27
C ALA A 52 1.22 45.41 12.54
N PHE A 53 2.51 45.07 12.41
CA PHE A 53 3.45 45.26 13.51
C PHE A 53 3.51 46.77 13.77
N LEU A 54 2.71 47.23 14.73
CA LEU A 54 2.74 48.62 15.15
C LEU A 54 4.02 48.81 15.96
N VAL A 55 5.07 49.24 15.28
CA VAL A 55 6.28 49.72 15.94
C VAL A 55 5.96 51.10 16.50
N ASP A 56 6.07 51.27 17.81
CA ASP A 56 6.06 52.60 18.42
C ASP A 56 7.37 53.30 18.04
N THR A 57 7.33 54.01 16.91
CA THR A 57 8.48 54.69 16.32
C THR A 57 8.97 55.82 17.22
N LEU A 58 8.09 56.48 17.97
CA LEU A 58 8.46 57.52 18.91
C LEU A 58 9.24 56.94 20.08
N ALA A 59 8.73 55.88 20.71
CA ALA A 59 9.46 55.23 21.81
C ALA A 59 10.82 54.67 21.35
N LEU A 60 10.89 54.13 20.13
CA LEU A 60 12.15 53.62 19.58
C LEU A 60 13.17 54.75 19.35
N VAL A 61 12.76 55.87 18.76
CA VAL A 61 13.63 57.05 18.57
C VAL A 61 14.09 57.60 19.92
N ARG A 62 13.20 57.74 20.91
CA ARG A 62 13.57 58.21 22.26
C ARG A 62 14.56 57.29 22.96
N ARG A 63 14.45 55.98 22.76
CA ARG A 63 15.43 55.01 23.28
C ARG A 63 16.79 55.15 22.61
N LEU A 64 16.83 55.39 21.29
CA LEU A 64 18.09 55.64 20.59
C LEU A 64 18.73 56.95 21.04
N GLU A 65 17.95 58.02 21.18
CA GLU A 65 18.42 59.29 21.73
C GLU A 65 18.96 59.16 23.16
N SER A 66 18.35 58.31 23.99
CA SER A 66 18.85 58.01 25.35
C SER A 66 20.20 57.27 25.38
N GLN A 67 20.63 56.72 24.24
CA GLN A 67 21.95 56.12 24.04
C GLN A 67 22.90 57.07 23.30
N ASP A 68 22.68 58.38 23.43
CA ASP A 68 23.47 59.44 22.80
C ASP A 68 23.46 59.42 21.26
N VAL A 69 22.48 58.77 20.62
CA VAL A 69 22.31 58.81 19.16
C VAL A 69 21.65 60.13 18.75
N PRO A 70 22.25 60.91 17.83
CA PRO A 70 21.63 62.11 17.30
C PRO A 70 20.24 61.83 16.70
N SER A 71 19.26 62.70 16.99
CA SER A 71 17.86 62.51 16.58
C SER A 71 17.68 62.12 15.10
N LYS A 72 18.41 62.80 14.20
CA LYS A 72 18.38 62.51 12.75
C LYS A 72 18.92 61.11 12.39
N GLN A 73 19.90 60.61 13.15
CA GLN A 73 20.42 59.26 12.96
C GLN A 73 19.47 58.22 13.58
N ALA A 74 18.87 58.53 14.74
CA ALA A 74 17.87 57.67 15.37
C ALA A 74 16.64 57.44 14.47
N GLU A 75 16.18 58.50 13.79
CA GLU A 75 15.12 58.42 12.78
C GLU A 75 15.54 57.55 11.58
N ALA A 76 16.74 57.77 11.03
CA ALA A 76 17.23 57.00 9.89
C ALA A 76 17.37 55.50 10.22
N ILE A 77 17.89 55.16 11.40
CA ILE A 77 18.00 53.78 11.89
C ILE A 77 16.61 53.16 12.04
N THR A 78 15.69 53.88 12.67
CA THR A 78 14.30 53.43 12.85
C THR A 78 13.62 53.19 11.50
N HIS A 79 13.83 54.07 10.53
CA HIS A 79 13.30 53.94 9.18
C HIS A 79 13.84 52.69 8.47
N ALA A 80 15.16 52.44 8.55
CA ALA A 80 15.79 51.25 7.98
C ALA A 80 15.23 49.96 8.61
N ILE A 81 15.01 49.94 9.94
CA ILE A 81 14.42 48.79 10.64
C ILE A 81 13.00 48.54 10.14
N ILE A 82 12.16 49.57 10.03
CA ILE A 82 10.79 49.43 9.52
C ILE A 82 10.80 48.88 8.09
N ALA A 83 11.68 49.39 7.23
CA ALA A 83 11.80 48.94 5.85
C ALA A 83 12.15 47.44 5.77
N VAL A 84 13.16 47.00 6.54
CA VAL A 84 13.56 45.59 6.59
C VAL A 84 12.43 44.72 7.15
N LEU A 85 11.73 45.16 8.20
CA LEU A 85 10.60 44.42 8.79
C LEU A 85 9.45 44.26 7.79
N ASN A 86 9.12 45.31 7.05
CA ASN A 86 8.07 45.26 6.03
C ASN A 86 8.42 44.27 4.91
N VAL A 87 9.63 44.34 4.36
CA VAL A 87 10.11 43.42 3.31
C VAL A 87 10.16 41.98 3.84
N SER A 88 10.61 41.79 5.08
CA SER A 88 10.66 40.46 5.69
C SER A 88 9.26 39.88 5.88
N LEU A 89 8.29 40.68 6.31
CA LEU A 89 6.92 40.23 6.50
C LEU A 89 6.23 39.88 5.18
N GLU A 90 6.49 40.65 4.12
CA GLU A 90 6.03 40.34 2.77
C GLU A 90 6.64 39.03 2.26
N SER A 91 7.94 38.80 2.47
CA SER A 91 8.57 37.53 2.10
C SER A 91 8.02 36.32 2.88
N LEU A 92 7.68 36.53 4.16
CA LEU A 92 7.09 35.50 5.01
C LEU A 92 5.65 35.17 4.59
N SER A 93 4.85 36.17 4.20
CA SER A 93 3.47 35.93 3.75
C SER A 93 3.41 35.14 2.45
N HIS A 94 4.41 35.28 1.57
CA HIS A 94 4.52 34.49 0.33
C HIS A 94 5.05 33.07 0.55
N SER A 95 5.82 32.83 1.60
CA SER A 95 6.42 31.51 1.88
C SER A 95 5.63 30.68 2.92
N CYS A 96 4.74 31.33 3.67
CA CYS A 96 3.86 30.67 4.62
C CYS A 96 2.48 30.42 4.01
N VAL A 97 1.94 29.25 4.28
CA VAL A 97 0.57 28.87 3.91
C VAL A 97 -0.35 29.16 5.09
N SER A 98 -1.57 29.67 4.83
CA SER A 98 -2.54 29.86 5.91
C SER A 98 -2.95 28.52 6.54
N LYS A 99 -3.49 28.57 7.76
CA LYS A 99 -3.94 27.35 8.45
C LYS A 99 -5.06 26.67 7.67
N GLU A 100 -5.95 27.46 7.09
CA GLU A 100 -7.11 27.02 6.32
C GLU A 100 -6.68 26.34 5.01
N GLU A 101 -5.72 26.93 4.29
CA GLU A 101 -5.16 26.34 3.06
C GLU A 101 -4.40 25.05 3.34
N MET A 102 -3.61 25.02 4.43
CA MET A 102 -2.92 23.81 4.88
C MET A 102 -3.93 22.72 5.26
N GLN A 103 -4.99 23.07 5.99
CA GLN A 103 -6.01 22.09 6.35
C GLN A 103 -6.74 21.54 5.12
N LYS A 104 -7.05 22.40 4.15
CA LYS A 104 -7.65 21.98 2.89
C LYS A 104 -6.75 21.03 2.11
N SER A 105 -5.44 21.30 2.03
CA SER A 105 -4.50 20.43 1.32
C SER A 105 -4.39 19.05 1.99
N VAL A 106 -4.35 19.02 3.33
CA VAL A 106 -4.38 17.77 4.12
C VAL A 106 -5.66 16.98 3.85
N MET A 107 -6.84 17.62 3.92
CA MET A 107 -8.12 16.94 3.67
C MET A 107 -8.20 16.35 2.26
N ILE A 108 -7.69 17.07 1.25
CA ILE A 108 -7.64 16.56 -0.13
C ILE A 108 -6.73 15.33 -0.21
N GLN A 109 -5.54 15.40 0.39
CA GLN A 109 -4.60 14.28 0.40
C GLN A 109 -5.15 13.05 1.12
N GLU A 110 -5.81 13.24 2.28
CA GLU A 110 -6.48 12.16 3.02
C GLU A 110 -7.60 11.51 2.18
N SER A 111 -8.38 12.31 1.46
CA SER A 111 -9.45 11.79 0.59
C SER A 111 -8.90 10.95 -0.57
N ASN A 112 -7.78 11.37 -1.17
CA ASN A 112 -7.13 10.64 -2.25
C ASN A 112 -6.53 9.33 -1.75
N LEU A 113 -5.90 9.35 -0.56
CA LEU A 113 -5.37 8.15 0.08
C LEU A 113 -6.51 7.17 0.38
N SER A 114 -7.64 7.66 0.89
CA SER A 114 -8.82 6.84 1.14
C SER A 114 -9.35 6.18 -0.14
N LYS A 115 -9.48 6.93 -1.24
CA LYS A 115 -9.88 6.38 -2.55
C LYS A 115 -8.90 5.33 -3.06
N PHE A 116 -7.61 5.61 -2.99
CA PHE A 116 -6.56 4.66 -3.38
C PHE A 116 -6.64 3.36 -2.58
N LYS A 117 -6.83 3.46 -1.26
CA LYS A 117 -6.99 2.28 -0.39
C LYS A 117 -8.23 1.46 -0.77
N ALA A 118 -9.36 2.13 -1.06
CA ALA A 118 -10.57 1.45 -1.50
C ALA A 118 -10.37 0.72 -2.85
N GLU A 119 -9.67 1.35 -3.80
CA GLU A 119 -9.37 0.76 -5.10
C GLU A 119 -8.43 -0.44 -5.00
N VAL A 120 -7.37 -0.34 -4.19
CA VAL A 120 -6.45 -1.46 -3.91
C VAL A 120 -7.20 -2.64 -3.28
N ASN A 121 -8.05 -2.38 -2.29
CA ASN A 121 -8.85 -3.41 -1.65
C ASN A 121 -9.84 -4.05 -2.64
N SER A 122 -10.50 -3.25 -3.46
CA SER A 122 -11.42 -3.73 -4.49
C SER A 122 -10.72 -4.63 -5.52
N ALA A 123 -9.56 -4.20 -6.00
CA ALA A 123 -8.74 -4.99 -6.93
C ALA A 123 -8.27 -6.31 -6.30
N GLN A 124 -7.91 -6.28 -5.01
CA GLN A 124 -7.53 -7.49 -4.28
C GLN A 124 -8.70 -8.47 -4.15
N VAL A 125 -9.87 -8.00 -3.72
CA VAL A 125 -11.09 -8.82 -3.63
C VAL A 125 -11.48 -9.39 -4.99
N ALA A 126 -11.41 -8.58 -6.06
CA ALA A 126 -11.67 -9.04 -7.41
C ALA A 126 -10.70 -10.14 -7.85
N ARG A 127 -9.41 -10.01 -7.50
CA ARG A 127 -8.39 -11.04 -7.79
C ARG A 127 -8.69 -12.34 -7.04
N GLU A 128 -9.07 -12.24 -5.76
CA GLU A 128 -9.44 -13.37 -4.92
C GLU A 128 -10.68 -14.08 -5.49
N MET A 129 -11.71 -13.33 -5.89
CA MET A 129 -12.91 -13.88 -6.54
C MET A 129 -12.59 -14.62 -7.84
N ILE A 130 -11.76 -14.03 -8.72
CA ILE A 130 -11.34 -14.70 -9.95
C ILE A 130 -10.61 -16.00 -9.63
N GLN A 131 -9.72 -15.99 -8.64
CA GLN A 131 -8.98 -17.16 -8.20
C GLN A 131 -9.92 -18.27 -7.69
N GLU A 132 -10.88 -17.94 -6.83
CA GLU A 132 -11.88 -18.90 -6.32
C GLU A 132 -12.76 -19.48 -7.44
N SER A 133 -13.16 -18.64 -8.40
CA SER A 133 -13.95 -19.09 -9.55
C SER A 133 -13.16 -20.05 -10.46
N ASN A 134 -11.86 -19.82 -10.62
CA ASN A 134 -11.01 -20.70 -11.42
C ASN A 134 -10.74 -22.03 -10.68
N LEU A 135 -10.54 -21.98 -9.36
CA LEU A 135 -10.40 -23.18 -8.55
C LEU A 135 -11.65 -24.06 -8.60
N SER A 136 -12.84 -23.47 -8.49
CA SER A 136 -14.10 -24.23 -8.57
C SER A 136 -14.33 -24.84 -9.95
N LYS A 137 -14.03 -24.11 -11.04
CA LYS A 137 -14.06 -24.67 -12.41
C LYS A 137 -13.12 -25.87 -12.56
N PHE A 138 -11.88 -25.72 -12.12
CA PHE A 138 -10.89 -26.79 -12.18
C PHE A 138 -11.29 -28.02 -11.35
N GLN A 139 -11.87 -27.81 -10.17
CA GLN A 139 -12.42 -28.92 -9.36
C GLN A 139 -13.55 -29.65 -10.08
N ASN A 140 -14.47 -28.93 -10.71
CA ASN A 140 -15.57 -29.52 -11.48
C ASN A 140 -15.06 -30.30 -12.70
N GLU A 141 -14.05 -29.79 -13.40
CA GLU A 141 -13.41 -30.47 -14.53
C GLU A 141 -12.75 -31.79 -14.08
N ILE A 142 -11.96 -31.77 -13.00
CA ILE A 142 -11.37 -32.99 -12.43
C ILE A 142 -12.46 -34.00 -12.05
N GLN A 143 -13.51 -33.55 -11.37
CA GLN A 143 -14.58 -34.44 -10.92
C GLN A 143 -15.33 -35.06 -12.11
N SER A 144 -15.54 -34.27 -13.16
CA SER A 144 -16.11 -34.75 -14.42
C SER A 144 -15.25 -35.84 -15.04
N ASP A 145 -13.95 -35.61 -15.18
CA ASP A 145 -13.04 -36.58 -15.79
C ASP A 145 -12.91 -37.86 -14.95
N LEU A 146 -12.86 -37.74 -13.63
CA LEU A 146 -12.90 -38.90 -12.72
C LEU A 146 -14.17 -39.73 -12.90
N SER A 147 -15.32 -39.08 -13.08
CA SER A 147 -16.58 -39.78 -13.29
C SER A 147 -16.59 -40.56 -14.61
N LYS A 148 -16.03 -39.98 -15.68
CA LYS A 148 -15.87 -40.66 -16.99
C LYS A 148 -14.93 -41.86 -16.89
N PHE A 149 -13.77 -41.70 -16.25
CA PHE A 149 -12.85 -42.83 -16.05
C PHE A 149 -13.52 -43.96 -15.26
N GLN A 150 -14.32 -43.62 -14.24
CA GLN A 150 -15.06 -44.64 -13.48
C GLN A 150 -16.11 -45.35 -14.34
N THR A 151 -16.80 -44.64 -15.24
CA THR A 151 -17.74 -45.28 -16.18
C THR A 151 -17.01 -46.15 -17.20
N ASP A 152 -15.86 -45.72 -17.70
CA ASP A 152 -15.08 -46.47 -18.69
C ASP A 152 -14.49 -47.77 -18.11
N ILE A 153 -14.06 -47.74 -16.84
CA ILE A 153 -13.61 -48.95 -16.11
C ILE A 153 -14.78 -49.92 -15.92
N LYS A 154 -15.97 -49.43 -15.53
CA LYS A 154 -17.16 -50.27 -15.39
C LYS A 154 -17.65 -50.82 -16.74
N GLY A 155 -17.47 -50.06 -17.82
CA GLY A 155 -17.82 -50.45 -19.19
C GLY A 155 -16.82 -51.42 -19.82
N SER A 156 -15.54 -51.35 -19.44
CA SER A 156 -14.55 -52.40 -19.69
C SER A 156 -14.84 -53.59 -18.79
N GLN A 157 -15.89 -54.34 -19.12
CA GLN A 157 -16.23 -55.60 -18.49
C GLN A 157 -15.13 -56.62 -18.77
N VAL A 158 -14.06 -56.57 -17.98
CA VAL A 158 -13.11 -57.67 -17.86
C VAL A 158 -13.95 -58.83 -17.31
N PRO A 159 -14.12 -59.93 -18.07
CA PRO A 159 -14.93 -61.04 -17.58
C PRO A 159 -14.37 -61.50 -16.24
N PRO A 160 -15.24 -61.82 -15.26
CA PRO A 160 -14.78 -62.31 -13.96
C PRO A 160 -13.76 -63.43 -14.16
N PHE A 161 -12.72 -63.48 -13.34
CA PHE A 161 -11.70 -64.53 -13.45
C PHE A 161 -12.31 -65.94 -13.45
N GLU A 162 -13.39 -66.13 -12.69
CA GLU A 162 -14.22 -67.33 -12.70
C GLU A 162 -14.81 -67.70 -14.08
N PHE A 163 -15.26 -66.70 -14.86
CA PHE A 163 -15.75 -66.93 -16.22
C PHE A 163 -14.62 -67.36 -17.15
N ILE A 164 -13.43 -66.75 -17.03
CA ILE A 164 -12.26 -67.10 -17.83
C ILE A 164 -11.78 -68.53 -17.49
N LEU A 165 -11.75 -68.89 -16.21
CA LEU A 165 -11.37 -70.24 -15.77
C LEU A 165 -12.36 -71.30 -16.27
N ASN A 166 -13.67 -71.05 -16.19
CA ASN A 166 -14.67 -72.00 -16.67
C ASN A 166 -14.55 -72.25 -18.18
N VAL A 167 -14.36 -71.20 -18.99
CA VAL A 167 -14.14 -71.35 -20.43
C VAL A 167 -12.85 -72.14 -20.72
N ALA A 168 -11.77 -71.90 -19.96
CA ALA A 168 -10.51 -72.62 -20.11
C ALA A 168 -10.63 -74.11 -19.72
N LEU A 169 -11.39 -74.42 -18.67
CA LEU A 169 -11.64 -75.79 -18.23
C LEU A 169 -12.54 -76.54 -19.22
N ASP A 170 -13.61 -75.91 -19.72
CA ASP A 170 -14.51 -76.52 -20.71
C ASP A 170 -13.80 -76.83 -22.02
N THR A 171 -12.98 -75.89 -22.52
CA THR A 171 -12.18 -76.10 -23.73
C THR A 171 -11.13 -77.20 -23.55
N SER A 172 -10.49 -77.27 -22.38
CA SER A 172 -9.56 -78.34 -22.03
C SER A 172 -10.26 -79.70 -21.97
N TRP A 173 -11.45 -79.76 -21.36
CA TRP A 173 -12.25 -80.99 -21.30
C TRP A 173 -12.67 -81.47 -22.70
N LEU A 174 -13.12 -80.56 -23.57
CA LEU A 174 -13.49 -80.88 -24.95
C LEU A 174 -12.32 -81.41 -25.77
N LEU A 175 -11.11 -80.89 -25.56
CA LEU A 175 -9.88 -81.39 -26.19
C LEU A 175 -9.52 -82.79 -25.69
N ILE A 176 -9.65 -83.04 -24.38
CA ILE A 176 -9.42 -84.37 -23.79
C ILE A 176 -10.42 -85.39 -24.35
N VAL A 177 -11.71 -85.05 -24.40
CA VAL A 177 -12.75 -85.92 -24.98
C VAL A 177 -12.51 -86.18 -26.47
N ARG A 178 -12.06 -85.18 -27.23
CA ARG A 178 -11.68 -85.36 -28.65
C ARG A 178 -10.45 -86.22 -28.83
N PHE A 179 -9.48 -86.14 -27.93
CA PHE A 179 -8.29 -86.99 -27.95
C PHE A 179 -8.66 -88.45 -27.66
N LEU A 180 -9.53 -88.69 -26.68
CA LEU A 180 -9.99 -90.03 -26.31
C LEU A 180 -10.92 -90.70 -27.34
N ASN A 181 -11.61 -89.93 -28.18
CA ASN A 181 -12.48 -90.43 -29.26
C ASN A 181 -11.76 -90.55 -30.64
N ARG A 182 -10.43 -90.37 -30.69
CA ARG A 182 -9.64 -90.45 -31.92
C ARG A 182 -8.70 -91.67 -31.91
N GLU A 183 -9.26 -92.83 -31.59
CA GLU A 183 -8.74 -94.18 -31.86
C GLU A 183 -9.85 -94.99 -32.54
#